data_AF-A0A537U5N7-F1
#
_entry.id   AF-A0A537U5N7-F1
#
_cell.length_a   1.000
_cell.length_b   1.000
_cell.length_c   1.000
_cell.angle_alpha   90.00
_cell.angle_beta   90.00
_cell.angle_gamma   90.00
#
_symmetry.space_group_name_H-M   'P 1'
#
loop_
_entity.id
_entity.type
_entity.pdbx_description
1 polymer ?
#
loop_
_entity_poly.entity_id
_entity_poly.type
_entity_poly.pdbx_seq_one_letter_code
_entity_poly.pdbx_strand_id
1 'polypeptide(L)'
;MARAECITTAVRELLSRGRQAKSTSPVRLAHIEFVAALAGNVPHPIYADIDSEDLDGRADHLEKVFAALHIYLSAIIADTAQNIPGGTLDRRYLDNLFRDLSADALGVIRNAAEEMREHENWRAL
;
A
#
# COMPACT_ATOMS: atom_id res chain seq x y z
N MET A 1 -37.13 -33.76 -24.75
CA MET A 1 -37.12 -32.28 -24.66
C MET A 1 -36.46 -31.77 -23.37
N ALA A 2 -36.65 -32.42 -22.21
CA ALA A 2 -36.11 -31.97 -20.91
C ALA A 2 -34.57 -31.81 -20.78
N ARG A 3 -33.76 -32.62 -21.48
CA ARG A 3 -32.28 -32.56 -21.35
C ARG A 3 -31.67 -31.32 -22.00
N ALA A 4 -32.23 -30.86 -23.12
CA ALA A 4 -31.76 -29.68 -23.82
C ALA A 4 -32.07 -28.40 -23.02
N GLU A 5 -33.23 -28.34 -22.39
CA GLU A 5 -33.64 -27.22 -21.51
C GLU A 5 -32.76 -27.12 -20.26
N CYS A 6 -32.38 -28.25 -19.66
CA CYS A 6 -31.46 -28.29 -18.52
C CYS A 6 -30.06 -27.75 -18.88
N ILE A 7 -29.52 -28.16 -20.03
CA ILE A 7 -28.22 -27.68 -20.53
C ILE A 7 -28.27 -26.17 -20.83
N THR A 8 -29.36 -25.71 -21.46
CA THR A 8 -29.53 -24.29 -21.81
C THR A 8 -29.64 -23.41 -20.56
N THR A 9 -30.25 -23.92 -19.50
CA THR A 9 -30.37 -23.23 -18.21
C THR A 9 -29.05 -23.18 -17.47
N ALA A 10 -28.30 -24.29 -17.43
CA ALA A 10 -26.97 -24.35 -16.81
C ALA A 10 -25.95 -23.44 -17.50
N VAL A 11 -25.98 -23.37 -18.84
CA VAL A 11 -25.12 -22.46 -19.61
C VAL A 11 -25.51 -21.00 -19.35
N ARG A 12 -26.80 -20.68 -19.25
CA ARG A 12 -27.27 -19.33 -18.92
C ARG A 12 -26.86 -18.90 -17.51
N GLU A 13 -26.96 -19.79 -16.52
CA GLU A 13 -26.46 -19.62 -15.15
C GLU A 13 -24.94 -19.42 -15.10
N LEU A 14 -24.18 -20.17 -15.88
CA LEU A 14 -22.72 -20.01 -15.98
C LEU A 14 -22.35 -18.66 -16.59
N LEU A 15 -23.05 -18.25 -17.65
CA LEU A 15 -22.80 -16.98 -18.33
C LEU A 15 -23.25 -15.76 -17.51
N SER A 16 -24.29 -15.90 -16.66
CA SER A 16 -24.70 -14.83 -15.73
C SER A 16 -23.75 -14.68 -14.54
N ARG A 17 -23.13 -15.78 -14.08
CA ARG A 17 -22.07 -15.73 -13.05
C ARG A 17 -20.75 -15.15 -13.55
N GLY A 18 -20.48 -15.21 -14.86
CA GLY A 18 -19.24 -14.74 -15.49
C GLY A 18 -19.12 -13.21 -15.61
N ARG A 19 -20.23 -12.47 -15.49
CA ARG A 19 -20.18 -11.00 -15.42
C ARG A 19 -20.31 -10.56 -13.97
N GLN A 20 -19.30 -10.88 -13.16
CA GLN A 20 -19.10 -10.16 -11.89
C GLN A 20 -19.10 -8.66 -12.22
N ALA A 21 -20.06 -7.92 -11.66
CA ALA A 21 -20.03 -6.47 -11.67
C ALA A 21 -18.63 -6.03 -11.21
N LYS A 22 -18.05 -4.98 -11.84
CA LYS A 22 -16.81 -4.35 -11.37
C LYS A 22 -16.91 -4.26 -9.85
N SER A 23 -16.15 -5.10 -9.15
CA SER A 23 -16.26 -5.19 -7.69
C SER A 23 -16.09 -3.80 -7.12
N THR A 24 -17.14 -3.30 -6.47
CA THR A 24 -17.13 -2.09 -5.65
C THR A 24 -16.52 -2.37 -4.28
N SER A 25 -15.73 -3.45 -4.15
CA SER A 25 -15.06 -3.81 -2.91
C SER A 25 -14.18 -2.64 -2.46
N PRO A 26 -14.30 -2.22 -1.19
CA PRO A 26 -13.42 -1.22 -0.59
C PRO A 26 -11.94 -1.55 -0.78
N VAL A 27 -11.57 -2.84 -0.82
CA VAL A 27 -10.19 -3.28 -1.09
C VAL A 27 -9.75 -2.88 -2.50
N ARG A 28 -10.64 -3.03 -3.49
CA ARG A 28 -10.31 -2.68 -4.88
C ARG A 28 -10.18 -1.17 -5.06
N LEU A 29 -11.00 -0.38 -4.36
CA LEU A 29 -10.86 1.07 -4.33
C LEU A 29 -9.52 1.46 -3.69
N ALA A 30 -9.21 0.95 -2.50
CA ALA A 30 -7.96 1.22 -1.80
C ALA A 30 -6.72 0.76 -2.60
N HIS A 31 -6.83 -0.33 -3.36
CA HIS A 31 -5.77 -0.77 -4.27
C HIS A 31 -5.52 0.25 -5.40
N ILE A 32 -6.59 0.75 -6.04
CA ILE A 32 -6.48 1.76 -7.10
C ILE A 32 -5.87 3.05 -6.53
N GLU A 33 -6.32 3.48 -5.35
CA GLU A 33 -5.79 4.66 -4.67
C GLU A 33 -4.32 4.48 -4.28
N PHE A 34 -3.91 3.31 -3.81
CA PHE A 34 -2.51 2.99 -3.52
C PHE A 34 -1.65 3.06 -4.78
N VAL A 35 -2.07 2.44 -5.88
CA VAL A 35 -1.36 2.51 -7.16
C VAL A 35 -1.28 3.94 -7.68
N ALA A 36 -2.36 4.72 -7.56
CA ALA A 36 -2.37 6.13 -7.93
C ALA A 36 -1.43 6.96 -7.05
N ALA A 37 -1.36 6.68 -5.75
CA ALA A 37 -0.44 7.34 -4.83
C ALA A 37 1.03 7.02 -5.18
N LEU A 38 1.36 5.77 -5.52
CA LEU A 38 2.70 5.40 -5.99
C LEU A 38 3.04 6.11 -7.31
N ALA A 39 2.10 6.16 -8.26
CA ALA A 39 2.30 6.83 -9.54
C ALA A 39 2.42 8.36 -9.40
N GLY A 40 1.72 8.95 -8.43
CA GLY A 40 1.77 10.40 -8.17
C GLY A 40 2.95 10.84 -7.31
N ASN A 41 3.56 9.93 -6.56
CA ASN A 41 4.71 10.19 -5.71
C ASN A 41 5.96 9.47 -6.23
N VAL A 42 6.32 9.67 -7.49
CA VAL A 42 7.57 9.08 -8.02
C VAL A 42 8.76 9.67 -7.26
N PRO A 43 9.68 8.85 -6.72
CA PRO A 43 10.85 9.38 -6.06
C PRO A 43 11.73 10.11 -7.05
N HIS A 44 12.36 11.18 -6.57
CA HIS A 44 13.28 11.96 -7.40
C HIS A 44 14.55 11.12 -7.63
N PRO A 45 15.14 11.13 -8.83
CA PRO A 45 16.41 10.44 -9.06
C PRO A 45 17.50 11.06 -8.21
N ILE A 46 18.33 10.22 -7.59
CA ILE A 46 19.55 10.66 -6.93
C ILE A 46 20.65 10.68 -7.99
N TYR A 47 21.23 11.86 -8.25
CA TYR A 47 22.29 12.07 -9.24
C TYR A 47 23.68 12.03 -8.58
N ALA A 48 24.74 12.30 -9.36
CA ALA A 48 26.08 12.48 -8.80
C ALA A 48 26.09 13.69 -7.85
N ASP A 49 26.89 13.60 -6.79
CA ASP A 49 26.95 14.56 -5.67
C ASP A 49 25.69 14.57 -4.79
N ILE A 50 25.34 13.39 -4.25
CA ILE A 50 24.29 13.26 -3.22
C ILE A 50 24.59 14.17 -2.03
N ASP A 51 23.55 14.76 -1.44
CA ASP A 51 23.63 15.54 -0.20
C ASP A 51 22.63 15.05 0.87
N SER A 52 22.68 15.66 2.06
CA SER A 52 21.76 15.36 3.15
C SER A 52 20.29 15.67 2.81
N GLU A 53 20.01 16.64 1.93
CA GLU A 53 18.64 17.00 1.52
C GLU A 53 18.04 15.95 0.57
N ASP A 54 18.85 15.32 -0.29
CA ASP A 54 18.42 14.19 -1.11
C ASP A 54 17.92 13.01 -0.26
N LEU A 55 18.62 12.73 0.85
CA LEU A 55 18.25 11.68 1.79
C LEU A 55 16.97 12.03 2.54
N ASP A 56 16.81 13.27 3.00
CA ASP A 56 15.55 13.75 3.59
C ASP A 56 14.38 13.63 2.59
N GLY A 57 14.60 14.05 1.34
CA GLY A 57 13.61 13.91 0.27
C GLY A 57 13.21 12.45 0.02
N ARG A 58 14.14 11.50 0.20
CA ARG A 58 13.86 10.06 0.12
C ARG A 58 13.06 9.56 1.32
N ALA A 59 13.36 10.04 2.53
CA ALA A 59 12.60 9.72 3.72
C ALA A 59 11.15 10.23 3.60
N ASP A 60 10.95 11.48 3.15
CA ASP A 60 9.64 12.07 2.95
C ASP A 60 8.82 11.34 1.87
N HIS A 61 9.48 10.90 0.79
CA HIS A 61 8.84 10.04 -0.19
C HIS A 61 8.40 8.71 0.44
N LEU A 62 9.27 8.07 1.22
CA LEU A 62 8.97 6.80 1.88
C LEU A 62 7.82 6.93 2.90
N GLU A 63 7.72 8.06 3.60
CA GLU A 63 6.62 8.38 4.51
C GLU A 63 5.28 8.38 3.78
N LYS A 64 5.22 9.00 2.59
CA LYS A 64 4.02 9.00 1.73
C LYS A 64 3.66 7.60 1.23
N VAL A 65 4.67 6.78 0.89
CA VAL A 65 4.47 5.37 0.49
C VAL A 65 3.88 4.56 1.64
N PHE A 66 4.43 4.70 2.86
CA PHE A 66 3.89 4.02 4.04
C PHE A 66 2.46 4.46 4.36
N ALA A 67 2.16 5.75 4.30
CA ALA A 67 0.80 6.24 4.52
C ALA A 67 -0.21 5.62 3.54
N ALA A 68 0.13 5.57 2.25
CA ALA A 68 -0.73 4.96 1.23
C ALA A 68 -0.87 3.44 1.42
N LEU A 69 0.22 2.76 1.78
CA LEU A 69 0.22 1.33 2.07
C LEU A 69 -0.64 0.99 3.30
N HIS A 70 -0.59 1.82 4.35
CA HIS A 70 -1.40 1.62 5.57
C HIS A 70 -2.89 1.61 5.26
N ILE A 71 -3.36 2.54 4.42
CA ILE A 71 -4.76 2.62 3.96
C ILE A 71 -5.14 1.33 3.22
N TYR A 72 -4.29 0.86 2.31
CA TYR A 72 -4.55 -0.35 1.55
C TYR A 72 -4.62 -1.61 2.43
N LEU A 73 -3.64 -1.80 3.32
CA LEU A 73 -3.63 -2.92 4.26
C LEU A 73 -4.83 -2.86 5.22
N SER A 74 -5.18 -1.66 5.69
CA SER A 74 -6.36 -1.43 6.53
C SER A 74 -7.67 -1.83 5.85
N ALA A 75 -7.77 -1.63 4.54
CA ALA A 75 -8.93 -2.05 3.74
C ALA A 75 -8.97 -3.58 3.60
N ILE A 76 -7.83 -4.24 3.30
CA ILE A 76 -7.73 -5.70 3.23
C ILE A 76 -8.17 -6.34 4.55
N ILE A 77 -7.67 -5.84 5.67
CA ILE A 77 -7.92 -6.41 6.99
C ILE A 77 -9.38 -6.19 7.40
N ALA A 78 -9.98 -5.04 7.11
CA ALA A 78 -11.40 -4.83 7.34
C ALA A 78 -12.28 -5.77 6.50
N ASP A 79 -11.99 -5.89 5.21
CA ASP A 79 -12.74 -6.77 4.30
C ASP A 79 -12.60 -8.24 4.75
N THR A 80 -11.39 -8.66 5.13
CA THR A 80 -11.16 -10.01 5.66
C THR A 80 -11.93 -10.25 6.96
N ALA A 81 -11.89 -9.29 7.90
CA ALA A 81 -12.61 -9.39 9.17
C ALA A 81 -14.13 -9.53 8.98
N GLN A 82 -14.70 -8.89 7.95
CA GLN A 82 -16.13 -9.01 7.62
C GLN A 82 -16.52 -10.37 7.04
N ASN A 83 -15.56 -11.10 6.46
CA ASN A 83 -15.81 -12.34 5.73
C ASN A 83 -15.41 -13.62 6.49
N ILE A 84 -14.76 -13.52 7.66
CA ILE A 84 -14.41 -14.68 8.49
C ILE A 84 -15.43 -14.88 9.64
N PRO A 85 -16.09 -16.05 9.73
CA PRO A 85 -17.01 -16.33 10.83
C PRO A 85 -16.23 -16.61 12.13
N GLY A 86 -16.60 -15.91 13.22
CA GLY A 86 -16.09 -16.17 14.57
C GLY A 86 -14.64 -15.76 14.84
N GLY A 87 -13.94 -15.16 13.87
CA GLY A 87 -12.59 -14.62 14.03
C GLY A 87 -12.61 -13.13 14.36
N THR A 88 -11.66 -12.69 15.18
CA THR A 88 -11.37 -11.26 15.35
C THR A 88 -9.98 -10.98 14.80
N LEU A 89 -9.86 -9.98 13.93
CA LEU A 89 -8.58 -9.44 13.50
C LEU A 89 -8.28 -8.22 14.35
N ASP A 90 -7.15 -8.23 15.07
CA ASP A 90 -6.75 -7.10 15.91
C ASP A 90 -6.19 -5.98 15.04
N ARG A 91 -7.06 -5.04 14.69
CA ARG A 91 -6.73 -3.86 13.89
C ARG A 91 -5.76 -2.92 14.61
N ARG A 92 -5.83 -2.84 15.95
CA ARG A 92 -4.93 -1.97 16.74
C ARG A 92 -3.52 -2.53 16.75
N TYR A 93 -3.39 -3.86 16.83
CA TYR A 93 -2.09 -4.51 16.72
C TYR A 93 -1.45 -4.22 15.36
N LEU A 94 -2.21 -4.33 14.26
CA LEU A 94 -1.72 -3.96 12.93
C LEU A 94 -1.29 -2.50 12.85
N ASP A 95 -2.10 -1.57 13.37
CA ASP A 95 -1.79 -0.13 13.33
C ASP A 95 -0.50 0.19 14.10
N ASN A 96 -0.30 -0.43 15.27
CA ASN A 96 0.94 -0.27 16.04
C ASN A 96 2.14 -0.87 15.30
N LEU A 97 2.02 -2.11 14.80
CA LEU A 97 3.08 -2.77 14.04
C LEU A 97 3.49 -1.95 12.82
N PHE A 98 2.51 -1.40 12.11
CA PHE A 98 2.77 -0.60 10.91
C PHE A 98 3.42 0.74 11.26
N ARG A 99 2.97 1.41 12.32
CA ARG A 99 3.61 2.63 12.81
C ARG A 99 5.07 2.39 13.16
N ASP A 100 5.36 1.34 13.92
CA ASP A 100 6.71 1.04 14.37
C ASP A 100 7.61 0.69 13.16
N LEU A 101 7.13 -0.15 12.25
CA LEU A 101 7.83 -0.45 10.98
C LEU A 101 8.13 0.81 10.17
N SER A 102 7.16 1.71 10.04
CA SER A 102 7.33 2.95 9.27
C SER A 102 8.36 3.87 9.94
N ALA A 103 8.33 3.98 11.27
CA ALA A 103 9.27 4.80 12.03
C ALA A 103 10.70 4.26 11.90
N ASP A 104 10.90 2.95 12.04
CA ASP A 104 12.20 2.31 11.90
C ASP A 104 12.77 2.50 10.49
N ALA A 105 11.95 2.26 9.46
CA ALA A 105 12.38 2.41 8.07
C ALA A 105 12.72 3.87 7.70
N LEU A 106 11.96 4.84 8.21
CA LEU A 106 12.27 6.26 8.05
C LEU A 106 13.54 6.65 8.80
N GLY A 107 13.73 6.11 10.01
CA GLY A 107 14.91 6.34 10.83
C GLY A 107 16.21 5.93 10.12
N VAL A 108 16.21 4.81 9.39
CA VAL A 108 17.38 4.37 8.61
C VAL A 108 17.88 5.47 7.65
N ILE A 109 16.97 6.16 6.96
CA ILE A 109 17.34 7.18 5.97
C ILE A 109 17.65 8.51 6.66
N ARG A 110 16.84 8.92 7.65
CA ARG A 110 17.03 10.18 8.37
C ARG A 110 18.33 10.21 9.17
N ASN A 111 18.73 9.09 9.78
CA ASN A 111 20.01 8.99 10.46
C ASN A 111 21.17 9.15 9.48
N ALA A 112 21.08 8.54 8.29
CA ALA A 112 22.08 8.72 7.24
C ALA A 112 22.14 10.19 6.75
N ALA A 113 21.00 10.86 6.64
CA ALA A 113 20.93 12.29 6.31
C ALA A 113 21.62 13.15 7.37
N GLU A 114 21.42 12.84 8.65
CA GLU A 114 22.07 13.54 9.76
C GLU A 114 23.60 13.36 9.75
N GLU A 115 24.07 12.11 9.66
CA GLU A 115 25.50 11.79 9.54
C GLU A 115 26.16 12.52 8.36
N MET A 116 25.46 12.59 7.22
CA MET A 116 25.93 13.27 6.04
C MET A 116 26.03 14.78 6.24
N ARG A 117 25.01 15.39 6.86
CA ARG A 117 24.96 16.82 7.15
C ARG A 117 26.07 17.25 8.10
N GLU A 118 26.38 16.43 9.09
CA GLU A 118 27.54 16.68 9.96
C GLU A 118 28.83 16.76 9.15
N HIS A 119 29.05 15.82 8.24
CA HIS A 119 30.24 15.79 7.39
C HIS A 119 30.30 16.95 6.38
N GLU A 120 29.17 17.36 5.82
CA GLU A 120 29.06 18.56 4.97
C GLU A 120 29.49 19.83 5.72
N ASN A 121 29.01 19.99 6.95
CA ASN A 121 29.36 21.13 7.80
C ASN A 121 30.86 21.16 8.13
N TRP A 122 31.49 20.01 8.37
CA TRP A 122 32.93 19.92 8.59
C TRP A 122 33.77 20.34 7.38
N ARG A 123 33.29 20.07 6.16
CA ARG A 123 33.98 20.44 4.91
C ARG A 123 33.84 21.92 4.55
N ALA A 124 32.86 22.61 5.13
CA ALA A 124 32.60 24.02 4.89
C ALA A 124 33.42 24.97 5.80
N LEU A 125 34.13 24.43 6.80
CA LEU A 125 35.04 25.13 7.72
C LEU A 125 36.48 25.17 7.21
#